data_AF-A0A2S8BG11-F1
#
_entry.id   AF-A0A2S8BG11-F1
#
_cell.length_a   1.000
_cell.length_b   1.000
_cell.length_c   1.000
_cell.angle_alpha   90.00
_cell.angle_beta   90.00
_cell.angle_gamma   90.00
#
_symmetry.space_group_name_H-M   'P 1'
#
loop_
_entity.id
_entity.type
_entity.pdbx_description
1 polymer ?
#
loop_
_entity_poly.entity_id
_entity_poly.type
_entity_poly.pdbx_seq_one_letter_code
_entity_poly.pdbx_strand_id
1 'polypeptide(L)'
;MQIGSTRMVRRRVEDDGNVTTGEVRADDHGGGKLYLPVDADIAVGDEVSYTLPNGTTRAMTITKHDVLQAPPGFGGSSLDHTVCEYEVASGRRLQRPQRVSLPNLHDAISDASGAQFAGGHYDSAVFEAFKAVEDRVRKLTGQSDIGKRLMTAVFNEQNPQLDITSDNADKDQKDDEREGFKFLFMGCALALRNTRGHGPTLQTGEQEAMEMLATASLLMRALDRAELRLAPKQSKLPKQKLPPGIGGAVSRSGKP
;
A
#
# COMPACT_ATOMS: atom_id res chain seq x y z
N MET A 1 -45.34 1.24 -7.19
CA MET A 1 -44.17 0.50 -6.67
C MET A 1 -43.28 1.53 -6.00
N GLN A 2 -42.89 1.35 -4.74
CA GLN A 2 -42.08 2.36 -4.05
C GLN A 2 -40.62 2.17 -4.49
N ILE A 3 -40.14 3.06 -5.36
CA ILE A 3 -38.82 3.01 -5.98
C ILE A 3 -37.86 3.91 -5.18
N GLY A 4 -36.63 3.46 -4.96
CA GLY A 4 -35.58 4.17 -4.23
C GLY A 4 -35.47 3.80 -2.74
N SER A 5 -35.64 2.53 -2.37
CA SER A 5 -35.56 2.10 -0.97
C SER A 5 -34.12 1.95 -0.45
N THR A 6 -33.15 1.66 -1.33
CA THR A 6 -31.75 1.49 -0.95
C THR A 6 -30.94 2.76 -1.19
N ARG A 7 -30.20 3.20 -0.17
CA ARG A 7 -29.24 4.29 -0.28
C ARG A 7 -27.95 3.76 -0.88
N MET A 8 -27.52 4.38 -1.97
CA MET A 8 -26.29 4.05 -2.66
C MET A 8 -25.42 5.29 -2.78
N VAL A 9 -24.11 5.09 -2.84
CA VAL A 9 -23.13 6.15 -3.07
C VAL A 9 -22.81 6.17 -4.55
N ARG A 10 -23.10 7.28 -5.22
CA ARG A 10 -22.71 7.56 -6.59
C ARG A 10 -21.39 8.32 -6.61
N ARG A 11 -20.44 7.84 -7.40
CA ARG A 11 -19.20 8.51 -7.76
C ARG A 11 -19.23 8.82 -9.26
N ARG A 12 -18.99 10.08 -9.62
CA ARG A 12 -18.88 10.54 -11.00
C ARG A 12 -17.46 11.06 -11.22
N VAL A 13 -16.87 10.70 -12.35
CA VAL A 13 -15.61 11.30 -12.82
C VAL A 13 -15.99 12.27 -13.93
N GLU A 14 -15.74 13.54 -13.71
CA GLU A 14 -16.03 14.59 -14.70
C GLU A 14 -14.94 14.65 -15.76
N ASP A 15 -15.22 15.29 -16.90
CA ASP A 15 -14.32 15.33 -18.06
C ASP A 15 -12.96 16.01 -17.76
N ASP A 16 -12.91 16.82 -16.70
CA ASP A 16 -11.71 17.47 -16.17
C ASP A 16 -10.89 16.58 -15.21
N GLY A 17 -11.33 15.34 -14.98
CA GLY A 17 -10.72 14.38 -14.06
C GLY A 17 -11.10 14.59 -12.59
N ASN A 18 -11.96 15.56 -12.28
CA ASN A 18 -12.46 15.78 -10.95
C ASN A 18 -13.45 14.68 -10.54
N VAL A 19 -13.44 14.29 -9.28
CA VAL A 19 -14.27 13.19 -8.78
C VAL A 19 -15.31 13.76 -7.82
N THR A 20 -16.58 13.69 -8.21
CA THR A 20 -17.70 14.10 -7.36
C THR A 20 -18.40 12.88 -6.77
N THR A 21 -18.83 13.00 -5.52
CA THR A 21 -19.59 11.95 -4.82
C THR A 21 -20.95 12.49 -4.40
N GLY A 22 -21.97 11.65 -4.50
CA GLY A 22 -23.35 12.00 -4.16
C GLY A 22 -24.10 10.78 -3.64
N GLU A 23 -25.19 11.02 -2.93
CA GLU A 23 -26.11 9.96 -2.50
C GLU A 23 -27.21 9.81 -3.53
N VAL A 24 -27.47 8.58 -3.96
CA VAL A 24 -28.55 8.24 -4.89
C VAL A 24 -29.42 7.14 -4.27
N ARG A 25 -30.73 7.21 -4.49
CA ARG A 25 -31.66 6.18 -4.06
C ARG A 25 -32.04 5.31 -5.22
N ALA A 26 -31.89 4.01 -5.05
CA ALA A 26 -32.17 3.04 -6.11
C ALA A 26 -32.57 1.68 -5.54
N ASP A 27 -33.21 0.84 -6.36
CA ASP A 27 -33.51 -0.55 -6.05
C ASP A 27 -32.85 -1.47 -7.07
N ASP A 28 -31.98 -2.36 -6.59
CA ASP A 28 -31.33 -3.40 -7.39
C ASP A 28 -32.16 -4.68 -7.29
N HIS A 29 -32.93 -4.98 -8.34
CA HIS A 29 -33.74 -6.20 -8.44
C HIS A 29 -32.94 -7.38 -9.05
N GLY A 30 -31.64 -7.21 -9.28
CA GLY A 30 -30.79 -8.19 -9.95
C GLY A 30 -30.98 -8.19 -11.48
N GLY A 31 -30.15 -8.98 -12.18
CA GLY A 31 -30.23 -9.08 -13.64
C GLY A 31 -29.64 -7.88 -14.41
N GLY A 32 -28.79 -7.08 -13.77
CA GLY A 32 -28.10 -5.95 -14.43
C GLY A 32 -28.96 -4.70 -14.60
N LYS A 33 -30.08 -4.59 -13.87
CA LYS A 33 -30.98 -3.43 -13.93
C LYS A 33 -31.16 -2.79 -12.56
N LEU A 34 -30.98 -1.48 -12.51
CA LEU A 34 -31.16 -0.63 -11.35
C LEU A 34 -32.34 0.30 -11.59
N TYR A 35 -33.24 0.41 -10.63
CA TYR A 35 -34.45 1.22 -10.74
C TYR A 35 -34.32 2.45 -9.85
N LEU A 36 -34.47 3.64 -10.43
CA LEU A 36 -34.31 4.91 -9.75
C LEU A 36 -35.57 5.78 -9.91
N PRO A 37 -35.81 6.71 -8.97
CA PRO A 37 -36.73 7.81 -9.19
C PRO A 37 -36.39 8.61 -10.45
N VAL A 38 -37.40 9.21 -11.09
CA VAL A 38 -37.21 10.03 -12.31
C VAL A 38 -36.35 11.28 -12.10
N ASP A 39 -36.24 11.77 -10.87
CA ASP A 39 -35.43 12.92 -10.48
C ASP A 39 -34.03 12.53 -9.97
N ALA A 40 -33.65 11.25 -10.04
CA ALA A 40 -32.34 10.79 -9.61
C ALA A 40 -31.21 11.33 -10.51
N ASP A 41 -30.24 12.00 -9.90
CA ASP A 41 -29.03 12.48 -10.60
C ASP A 41 -28.06 11.32 -10.88
N ILE A 42 -28.30 10.66 -12.01
CA ILE A 42 -27.50 9.54 -12.53
C ILE A 42 -27.16 9.76 -14.01
N ALA A 43 -25.95 9.38 -14.41
CA ALA A 43 -25.45 9.46 -15.76
C ALA A 43 -24.76 8.13 -16.18
N VAL A 44 -24.66 7.91 -17.49
CA VAL A 44 -23.85 6.80 -18.01
C VAL A 44 -22.38 7.05 -17.64
N GLY A 45 -21.71 6.02 -17.12
CA GLY A 45 -20.35 6.11 -16.59
C GLY A 45 -20.28 6.35 -15.08
N ASP A 46 -21.40 6.69 -14.41
CA ASP A 46 -21.42 6.79 -12.96
C ASP A 46 -21.14 5.43 -12.30
N GLU A 47 -20.35 5.45 -11.24
CA GLU A 47 -20.12 4.30 -10.38
C GLU A 47 -21.04 4.39 -9.16
N VAL A 48 -21.95 3.44 -9.03
CA VAL A 48 -22.89 3.35 -7.92
C VAL A 48 -22.50 2.19 -7.03
N SER A 49 -22.38 2.44 -5.73
CA SER A 49 -21.97 1.43 -4.76
C SER A 49 -22.88 1.33 -3.55
N TYR A 50 -23.06 0.12 -3.05
CA TYR A 50 -23.78 -0.15 -1.80
C TYR A 50 -23.18 -1.34 -1.05
N THR A 51 -23.32 -1.31 0.28
CA THR A 51 -22.81 -2.37 1.15
C THR A 51 -23.89 -3.42 1.36
N LEU A 52 -23.59 -4.67 1.03
CA LEU A 52 -24.47 -5.81 1.30
C LEU A 52 -24.47 -6.19 2.79
N PRO A 53 -25.50 -6.90 3.28
CA PRO A 53 -25.57 -7.37 4.67
C PRO A 53 -24.37 -8.21 5.13
N ASN A 54 -23.64 -8.83 4.20
CA ASN A 54 -22.43 -9.61 4.47
C ASN A 54 -21.14 -8.74 4.59
N GLY A 55 -21.27 -7.41 4.55
CA GLY A 55 -20.14 -6.46 4.61
C GLY A 55 -19.37 -6.28 3.31
N THR A 56 -19.76 -6.95 2.22
CA THR A 56 -19.12 -6.76 0.91
C THR A 56 -19.73 -5.57 0.18
N THR A 57 -18.88 -4.69 -0.34
CA THR A 57 -19.32 -3.58 -1.19
C THR A 57 -19.54 -4.09 -2.60
N ARG A 58 -20.75 -3.91 -3.12
CA ARG A 58 -21.01 -4.01 -4.56
C ARG A 58 -20.82 -2.64 -5.18
N ALA A 59 -20.00 -2.58 -6.21
CA ALA A 59 -19.86 -1.44 -7.10
C ALA A 59 -20.40 -1.81 -8.47
N MET A 60 -21.09 -0.88 -9.11
CA MET A 60 -21.78 -1.06 -10.38
C MET A 60 -21.51 0.16 -11.24
N THR A 61 -21.19 -0.04 -12.52
CA THR A 61 -21.03 1.06 -13.46
C THR A 61 -22.27 1.14 -14.33
N ILE A 62 -22.89 2.32 -14.38
CA ILE A 62 -24.08 2.56 -15.21
C ILE A 62 -23.66 2.59 -16.67
N THR A 63 -24.17 1.66 -17.47
CA THR A 63 -23.87 1.54 -18.89
C THR A 63 -24.96 2.15 -19.76
N LYS A 64 -26.19 2.24 -19.24
CA LYS A 64 -27.33 2.85 -19.91
C LYS A 64 -28.29 3.43 -18.88
N HIS A 65 -28.99 4.51 -19.21
CA HIS A 65 -30.15 4.97 -18.46
C HIS A 65 -31.27 5.32 -19.44
N ASP A 66 -32.48 4.83 -19.17
CA ASP A 66 -33.70 5.12 -19.92
C ASP A 66 -34.76 5.62 -18.93
N VAL A 67 -35.31 6.81 -19.19
CA VAL A 67 -36.42 7.37 -18.40
C VAL A 67 -37.74 6.87 -19.00
N LEU A 68 -38.51 6.10 -18.24
CA LEU A 68 -39.80 5.56 -18.68
C LEU A 68 -40.94 6.38 -18.07
N GLN A 69 -41.78 6.95 -18.95
CA GLN A 69 -43.01 7.66 -18.58
C GLN A 69 -44.24 6.82 -18.89
N ALA A 70 -45.25 6.89 -18.02
CA ALA A 70 -46.51 6.18 -18.26
C ALA A 70 -47.24 6.71 -19.52
N PRO A 71 -47.90 5.84 -20.31
CA PRO A 71 -48.69 6.27 -21.47
C PRO A 71 -49.83 7.21 -21.05
N PRO A 72 -50.10 8.29 -21.83
CA PRO A 72 -51.14 9.24 -21.48
C PRO A 72 -52.52 8.55 -21.46
N GLY A 73 -53.20 8.62 -20.30
CA GLY A 73 -54.59 8.15 -20.12
C GLY A 73 -54.81 7.06 -19.08
N PHE A 74 -53.75 6.46 -18.51
CA PHE A 74 -53.86 5.48 -17.41
C PHE A 74 -53.29 6.06 -16.11
N GLY A 75 -54.17 6.53 -15.22
CA GLY A 75 -53.99 6.73 -13.78
C GLY A 75 -52.58 7.03 -13.21
N GLY A 76 -52.24 8.33 -13.14
CA GLY A 76 -51.32 8.92 -12.15
C GLY A 76 -49.81 8.71 -12.39
N SER A 77 -49.01 9.76 -12.11
CA SER A 77 -47.53 9.83 -12.13
C SER A 77 -46.81 8.83 -11.20
N SER A 78 -47.51 7.81 -10.67
CA SER A 78 -47.00 6.84 -9.70
C SER A 78 -46.24 5.67 -10.34
N LEU A 79 -46.06 5.67 -11.66
CA LEU A 79 -45.39 4.60 -12.42
C LEU A 79 -44.12 5.07 -13.15
N ASP A 80 -43.82 6.36 -13.11
CA ASP A 80 -42.64 6.93 -13.78
C ASP A 80 -41.37 6.50 -13.05
N HIS A 81 -40.40 5.96 -13.79
CA HIS A 81 -39.13 5.53 -13.21
C HIS A 81 -37.99 5.55 -14.23
N THR A 82 -36.78 5.76 -13.73
CA THR A 82 -35.55 5.63 -14.52
C THR A 82 -35.04 4.21 -14.36
N VAL A 83 -34.88 3.49 -15.48
CA VAL A 83 -34.22 2.19 -15.51
C VAL A 83 -32.79 2.42 -15.98
N CYS A 84 -31.83 2.01 -15.16
CA CYS A 84 -30.44 1.95 -15.54
C CYS A 84 -30.02 0.51 -15.79
N GLU A 85 -29.33 0.26 -16.90
CA GLU A 85 -28.56 -0.97 -17.05
C GLU A 85 -27.18 -0.74 -16.43
N TYR A 86 -26.68 -1.75 -15.72
CA TYR A 86 -25.38 -1.68 -15.07
C TYR A 86 -24.59 -2.96 -15.33
N GLU A 87 -23.28 -2.80 -15.39
CA GLU A 87 -22.35 -3.91 -15.27
C GLU A 87 -21.80 -3.94 -13.84
N VAL A 88 -21.74 -5.13 -13.25
CA VAL A 88 -21.16 -5.26 -11.91
C VAL A 88 -19.67 -4.98 -12.04
N ALA A 89 -19.19 -3.91 -11.42
CA ALA A 89 -17.76 -3.61 -11.29
C ALA A 89 -17.06 -4.58 -10.32
N SER A 90 -17.69 -5.73 -9.99
CA SER A 90 -17.08 -6.88 -9.31
C SER A 90 -16.12 -7.59 -10.26
N GLY A 91 -15.03 -6.90 -10.54
CA GLY A 91 -14.02 -7.33 -11.50
C GLY A 91 -12.71 -6.59 -11.34
N ARG A 92 -12.65 -5.48 -10.58
CA ARG A 92 -11.37 -5.08 -10.02
C ARG A 92 -11.07 -6.07 -8.89
N ARG A 93 -10.48 -7.22 -9.28
CA ARG A 93 -9.41 -7.81 -8.46
C ARG A 93 -8.66 -6.60 -7.92
N LEU A 94 -8.46 -6.52 -6.60
CA LEU A 94 -7.31 -5.78 -6.08
C LEU A 94 -6.13 -6.40 -6.83
N GLN A 95 -5.81 -5.87 -8.02
CA GLN A 95 -4.60 -6.20 -8.69
C GLN A 95 -3.59 -5.78 -7.64
N ARG A 96 -2.88 -6.75 -7.07
CA ARG A 96 -1.65 -6.43 -6.36
C ARG A 96 -0.96 -5.45 -7.29
N PRO A 97 -0.72 -4.19 -6.86
CA PRO A 97 -0.14 -3.19 -7.74
C PRO A 97 1.00 -3.90 -8.44
N GLN A 98 0.91 -3.96 -9.77
CA GLN A 98 1.87 -4.71 -10.55
C GLN A 98 3.23 -4.22 -10.09
N ARG A 99 4.08 -5.12 -9.56
CA ARG A 99 5.38 -4.71 -9.02
C ARG A 99 6.14 -4.10 -10.17
N VAL A 100 6.17 -2.78 -10.21
CA VAL A 100 6.95 -2.04 -11.18
C VAL A 100 8.35 -2.01 -10.58
N SER A 101 9.21 -2.88 -11.10
CA SER A 101 10.60 -2.89 -10.70
C SER A 101 11.30 -1.69 -11.32
N LEU A 102 11.84 -0.80 -10.49
CA LEU A 102 12.78 0.23 -10.93
C LEU A 102 14.18 -0.40 -10.94
N PRO A 103 14.82 -0.58 -12.10
CA PRO A 103 16.11 -1.24 -12.16
C PRO A 103 17.17 -0.44 -11.39
N ASN A 104 18.15 -1.14 -10.80
CA ASN A 104 19.28 -0.60 -10.01
C ASN A 104 18.93 0.05 -8.65
N LEU A 105 17.64 0.20 -8.33
CA LEU A 105 17.22 0.60 -6.98
C LEU A 105 17.12 -0.61 -6.04
N HIS A 106 17.15 -0.33 -4.74
CA HIS A 106 16.88 -1.34 -3.71
C HIS A 106 15.44 -1.85 -3.85
N ASP A 107 15.25 -3.18 -3.78
CA ASP A 107 13.95 -3.84 -4.05
C ASP A 107 12.79 -3.25 -3.23
N ALA A 108 13.00 -2.97 -1.94
CA ALA A 108 12.00 -2.34 -1.09
C ALA A 108 11.55 -0.94 -1.57
N ILE A 109 12.43 -0.18 -2.24
CA ILE A 109 12.07 1.11 -2.83
C ILE A 109 11.27 0.88 -4.11
N SER A 110 11.74 0.01 -5.00
CA SER A 110 11.01 -0.38 -6.21
C SER A 110 9.59 -0.86 -5.88
N ASP A 111 9.44 -1.70 -4.86
CA ASP A 111 8.14 -2.19 -4.39
C ASP A 111 7.24 -1.09 -3.83
N ALA A 112 7.81 -0.10 -3.13
CA ALA A 112 7.05 0.96 -2.47
C ALA A 112 6.62 2.07 -3.43
N SER A 113 7.47 2.45 -4.39
CA SER A 113 7.31 3.66 -5.20
C SER A 113 7.17 3.41 -6.70
N GLY A 114 7.43 2.20 -7.18
CA GLY A 114 7.52 1.91 -8.61
C GLY A 114 6.23 2.20 -9.37
N ALA A 115 5.07 1.86 -8.79
CA ALA A 115 3.78 2.08 -9.45
C ALA A 115 3.46 3.58 -9.62
N GLN A 116 3.75 4.38 -8.59
CA GLN A 116 3.55 5.82 -8.59
C GLN A 116 4.52 6.49 -9.57
N PHE A 117 5.78 6.05 -9.59
CA PHE A 117 6.79 6.58 -10.50
C PHE A 117 6.42 6.32 -11.96
N ALA A 118 6.03 5.08 -12.31
CA ALA A 118 5.59 4.76 -13.68
C ALA A 118 4.28 5.45 -14.08
N GLY A 119 3.44 5.81 -13.10
CA GLY A 119 2.23 6.61 -13.32
C GLY A 119 2.46 8.12 -13.43
N GLY A 120 3.71 8.60 -13.37
CA GLY A 120 4.03 10.04 -13.38
C GLY A 120 3.69 10.77 -12.07
N HIS A 121 3.37 10.04 -11.00
CA HIS A 121 3.06 10.58 -9.67
C HIS A 121 4.34 10.69 -8.83
N TYR A 122 5.25 11.55 -9.25
CA TYR A 122 6.61 11.64 -8.69
C TYR A 122 6.66 12.03 -7.20
N ASP A 123 5.87 13.00 -6.76
CA ASP A 123 5.80 13.38 -5.34
C ASP A 123 5.32 12.21 -4.45
N SER A 124 4.30 11.48 -4.92
CA SER A 124 3.79 10.30 -4.22
C SER A 124 4.81 9.16 -4.20
N ALA A 125 5.56 8.97 -5.29
CA ALA A 125 6.63 7.98 -5.37
C ALA A 125 7.73 8.27 -4.32
N VAL A 126 8.19 9.52 -4.25
CA VAL A 126 9.19 9.95 -3.26
C VAL A 126 8.66 9.79 -1.84
N PHE A 127 7.43 10.20 -1.57
CA PHE A 127 6.82 10.07 -0.25
C PHE A 127 6.77 8.61 0.23
N GLU A 128 6.25 7.69 -0.60
CA GLU A 128 6.14 6.28 -0.23
C GLU A 128 7.52 5.62 -0.09
N ALA A 129 8.52 6.01 -0.87
CA ALA A 129 9.89 5.52 -0.73
C ALA A 129 10.50 5.87 0.64
N PHE A 130 10.44 7.14 1.07
CA PHE A 130 10.99 7.54 2.36
C PHE A 130 10.15 7.08 3.55
N LYS A 131 8.84 6.90 3.37
CA LYS A 131 7.99 6.22 4.34
C LYS A 131 8.41 4.76 4.53
N ALA A 132 8.73 4.05 3.45
CA ALA A 132 9.27 2.68 3.55
C ALA A 132 10.60 2.64 4.33
N VAL A 133 11.48 3.63 4.15
CA VAL A 133 12.72 3.76 4.93
C VAL A 133 12.40 3.94 6.43
N GLU A 134 11.51 4.87 6.77
CA GLU A 134 11.07 5.11 8.15
C GLU A 134 10.47 3.85 8.78
N ASP A 135 9.57 3.17 8.07
CA ASP A 135 8.95 1.93 8.55
C ASP A 135 9.97 0.81 8.75
N ARG A 136 11.00 0.72 7.91
CA ARG A 136 12.08 -0.26 8.10
C ARG A 136 12.90 0.04 9.36
N VAL A 137 13.25 1.31 9.60
CA VAL A 137 13.93 1.74 10.83
C VAL A 137 13.11 1.36 12.07
N ARG A 138 11.80 1.63 12.05
CA ARG A 138 10.88 1.28 13.15
C ARG A 138 10.83 -0.23 13.39
N LYS A 139 10.75 -1.02 12.32
CA LYS A 139 10.73 -2.50 12.42
C LYS A 139 12.01 -3.07 13.02
N LEU A 140 13.17 -2.54 12.64
CA LEU A 140 14.47 -3.02 13.14
C LEU A 140 14.73 -2.64 14.60
N THR A 141 14.14 -1.54 15.08
CA THR A 141 14.43 -0.98 16.42
C THR A 141 13.30 -1.14 17.42
N GLY A 142 12.07 -1.43 16.95
CA GLY A 142 10.87 -1.47 17.79
C GLY A 142 10.37 -0.09 18.26
N GLN A 143 10.95 1.00 17.75
CA GLN A 143 10.57 2.36 18.12
C GLN A 143 9.20 2.77 17.54
N SER A 144 8.42 3.50 18.34
CA SER A 144 7.12 4.04 17.91
C SER A 144 7.19 5.47 17.36
N ASP A 145 8.30 6.17 17.58
CA ASP A 145 8.52 7.52 17.07
C ASP A 145 8.53 7.57 15.53
N ILE A 146 8.39 8.78 14.97
CA ILE A 146 8.39 9.03 13.52
C ILE A 146 9.29 10.22 13.16
N GLY A 147 9.65 10.30 11.88
CA GLY A 147 10.38 11.40 11.29
C GLY A 147 11.71 11.70 11.98
N LYS A 148 12.02 12.98 12.15
CA LYS A 148 13.28 13.45 12.75
C LYS A 148 13.55 12.82 14.12
N ARG A 149 12.53 12.74 14.99
CA ARG A 149 12.70 12.25 16.37
C ARG A 149 13.17 10.80 16.39
N LEU A 150 12.55 9.96 15.57
CA LEU A 150 12.98 8.57 15.37
C LEU A 150 14.44 8.48 14.93
N MET A 151 14.80 9.20 13.86
CA MET A 151 16.15 9.12 13.29
C MET A 151 17.22 9.62 14.26
N THR A 152 16.93 10.69 15.03
CA THR A 152 17.84 11.19 16.07
C THR A 152 18.06 10.17 17.18
N ALA A 153 17.02 9.47 17.62
CA ALA A 153 17.12 8.48 18.69
C ALA A 153 17.84 7.20 18.26
N VAL A 154 17.55 6.72 17.05
CA VAL A 154 18.10 5.45 16.53
C VAL A 154 19.56 5.57 16.16
N PHE A 155 19.96 6.67 15.51
CA PHE A 155 21.32 6.89 15.01
C PHE A 155 22.12 7.83 15.92
N ASN A 156 21.82 7.85 17.23
CA ASN A 156 22.59 8.61 18.20
C ASN A 156 24.05 8.11 18.24
N GLU A 157 25.04 9.02 18.19
CA GLU A 157 26.46 8.63 18.10
C GLU A 157 26.97 7.97 19.39
N GLN A 158 26.41 8.33 20.54
CA GLN A 158 26.81 7.80 21.84
C GLN A 158 26.23 6.41 22.09
N ASN A 159 25.02 6.13 21.59
CA ASN A 159 24.38 4.83 21.74
C ASN A 159 23.50 4.49 20.51
N PRO A 160 24.12 4.12 19.37
CA PRO A 160 23.38 3.80 18.17
C PRO A 160 22.66 2.46 18.30
N GLN A 161 21.36 2.43 18.00
CA GLN A 161 20.59 1.18 17.97
C GLN A 161 20.86 0.38 16.68
N LEU A 162 21.26 1.06 15.60
CA LEU A 162 21.59 0.46 14.31
C LEU A 162 23.01 0.85 13.90
N ASP A 163 23.87 -0.14 13.67
CA ASP A 163 25.19 0.08 13.08
C ASP A 163 25.13 -0.05 11.56
N ILE A 164 25.10 1.09 10.87
CA ILE A 164 24.98 1.22 9.42
C ILE A 164 26.32 1.42 8.71
N THR A 165 27.42 1.37 9.44
CA THR A 165 28.75 1.68 8.89
C THR A 165 29.22 0.67 7.84
N SER A 166 30.18 1.06 7.01
CA SER A 166 30.83 0.22 6.01
C SER A 166 31.73 -0.82 6.68
N ASP A 167 31.78 -2.04 6.13
CA ASP A 167 32.53 -3.15 6.74
C ASP A 167 34.05 -2.88 6.76
N ASN A 168 34.56 -2.25 5.70
CA ASN A 168 35.99 -1.99 5.51
C ASN A 168 36.45 -0.64 6.10
N ALA A 169 35.55 0.12 6.74
CA ALA A 169 35.90 1.39 7.36
C ALA A 169 36.72 1.17 8.65
N ASP A 170 37.75 1.99 8.85
CA ASP A 170 38.47 2.07 10.11
C ASP A 170 37.61 2.73 11.20
N LYS A 171 38.16 2.87 12.42
CA LYS A 171 37.39 3.40 13.55
C LYS A 171 36.91 4.83 13.30
N ASP A 172 37.78 5.70 12.78
CA ASP A 172 37.48 7.11 12.65
C ASP A 172 36.49 7.33 11.49
N GLN A 173 36.68 6.60 10.38
CA GLN A 173 35.72 6.55 9.27
C GLN A 173 34.33 6.07 9.72
N LYS A 174 34.27 5.09 10.64
CA LYS A 174 32.99 4.61 11.19
C LYS A 174 32.30 5.66 12.05
N ASP A 175 33.06 6.42 12.82
CA ASP A 175 32.51 7.50 13.64
C ASP A 175 31.94 8.62 12.74
N ASP A 176 32.67 9.02 11.69
CA ASP A 176 32.21 9.97 10.67
C ASP A 176 30.96 9.47 9.91
N GLU A 177 30.94 8.20 9.49
CA GLU A 177 29.79 7.61 8.80
C GLU A 177 28.54 7.58 9.69
N ARG A 178 28.67 7.26 10.98
CA ARG A 178 27.52 7.26 11.92
C ARG A 178 26.89 8.63 12.00
N GLU A 179 27.70 9.67 12.21
CA GLU A 179 27.23 11.05 12.29
C GLU A 179 26.65 11.51 10.93
N GLY A 180 27.37 11.27 9.83
CA GLY A 180 26.95 11.67 8.50
C GLY A 180 25.62 11.04 8.09
N PHE A 181 25.46 9.73 8.28
CA PHE A 181 24.20 9.06 7.97
C PHE A 181 23.07 9.50 8.90
N LYS A 182 23.33 9.73 10.19
CA LYS A 182 22.32 10.32 11.09
C LYS A 182 21.75 11.61 10.49
N PHE A 183 22.60 12.50 10.01
CA PHE A 183 22.16 13.73 9.33
C PHE A 183 21.43 13.46 8.02
N LEU A 184 21.86 12.49 7.22
CA LEU A 184 21.15 12.13 5.99
C LEU A 184 19.74 11.60 6.28
N PHE A 185 19.59 10.67 7.23
CA PHE A 185 18.28 10.12 7.63
C PHE A 185 17.36 11.22 8.16
N MET A 186 17.88 12.08 9.04
CA MET A 186 17.12 13.22 9.59
C MET A 186 16.74 14.23 8.52
N GLY A 187 17.69 14.60 7.65
CA GLY A 187 17.50 15.55 6.56
C GLY A 187 16.48 15.06 5.56
N CYS A 188 16.56 13.81 5.13
CA CYS A 188 15.60 13.21 4.20
C CYS A 188 14.20 13.13 4.80
N ALA A 189 14.08 12.76 6.08
CA ALA A 189 12.78 12.73 6.77
C ALA A 189 12.11 14.13 6.78
N LEU A 190 12.89 15.19 7.02
CA LEU A 190 12.39 16.56 7.07
C LEU A 190 12.12 17.14 5.66
N ALA A 191 13.10 17.07 4.77
CA ALA A 191 13.08 17.78 3.50
C ALA A 191 12.32 17.04 2.40
N LEU A 192 12.35 15.70 2.42
CA LEU A 192 11.83 14.89 1.31
C LEU A 192 10.50 14.22 1.68
N ARG A 193 10.41 13.60 2.85
CA ARG A 193 9.20 12.91 3.32
C ARG A 193 8.15 13.87 3.86
N ASN A 194 8.50 14.71 4.83
CA ASN A 194 7.50 15.53 5.54
C ASN A 194 6.86 16.61 4.66
N THR A 195 7.64 17.25 3.79
CA THR A 195 7.15 18.25 2.83
C THR A 195 6.09 17.67 1.89
N ARG A 196 6.26 16.41 1.45
CA ARG A 196 5.31 15.69 0.59
C ARG A 196 4.17 14.99 1.35
N GLY A 197 4.31 14.81 2.66
CA GLY A 197 3.29 14.17 3.51
C GLY A 197 2.27 15.13 4.12
N HIS A 198 2.63 16.41 4.30
CA HIS A 198 1.78 17.40 4.97
C HIS A 198 1.71 18.74 4.24
N GLY A 199 2.53 18.96 3.22
CA GLY A 199 2.56 20.18 2.42
C GLY A 199 1.76 20.08 1.12
N PRO A 200 1.68 21.17 0.34
CA PRO A 200 1.13 21.14 -1.00
C PRO A 200 1.99 20.29 -1.95
N THR A 201 1.41 19.85 -3.07
CA THR A 201 2.14 19.16 -4.15
C THR A 201 3.29 20.03 -4.65
N LEU A 202 4.50 19.46 -4.71
CA LEU A 202 5.71 20.19 -5.08
C LEU A 202 6.00 20.14 -6.59
N GLN A 203 5.25 19.32 -7.33
CA GLN A 203 5.40 19.11 -8.77
C GLN A 203 6.83 18.67 -9.14
N THR A 204 7.39 17.77 -8.33
CA THR A 204 8.75 17.22 -8.55
C THR A 204 8.85 16.63 -9.96
N GLY A 205 9.93 16.98 -10.68
CA GLY A 205 10.22 16.42 -12.00
C GLY A 205 10.66 14.95 -11.93
N GLU A 206 10.56 14.24 -13.06
CA GLU A 206 10.94 12.83 -13.14
C GLU A 206 12.38 12.56 -12.72
N GLN A 207 13.33 13.34 -13.25
CA GLN A 207 14.75 13.18 -12.97
C GLN A 207 15.06 13.45 -11.50
N GLU A 208 14.54 14.54 -10.95
CA GLU A 208 14.72 14.90 -9.54
C GLU A 208 14.13 13.81 -8.61
N ALA A 209 12.96 13.29 -8.96
CA ALA A 209 12.36 12.18 -8.22
C ALA A 209 13.23 10.91 -8.27
N MET A 210 13.84 10.60 -9.42
CA MET A 210 14.75 9.46 -9.53
C MET A 210 15.98 9.63 -8.62
N GLU A 211 16.56 10.83 -8.52
CA GLU A 211 17.67 11.13 -7.62
C GLU A 211 17.28 10.97 -6.14
N MET A 212 16.07 11.40 -5.79
CA MET A 212 15.50 11.19 -4.45
C MET A 212 15.27 9.70 -4.15
N LEU A 213 14.76 8.93 -5.12
CA LEU A 213 14.58 7.48 -4.98
C LEU A 213 15.93 6.74 -4.88
N ALA A 214 16.95 7.17 -5.62
CA ALA A 214 18.31 6.66 -5.51
C ALA A 214 18.89 6.95 -4.11
N THR A 215 18.60 8.12 -3.55
CA THR A 215 18.98 8.47 -2.17
C THR A 215 18.27 7.57 -1.15
N ALA A 216 16.96 7.33 -1.29
CA ALA A 216 16.23 6.39 -0.43
C ALA A 216 16.80 4.96 -0.54
N SER A 217 17.18 4.54 -1.74
CA SER A 217 17.84 3.24 -2.01
C SER A 217 19.20 3.14 -1.31
N LEU A 218 20.01 4.20 -1.31
CA LEU A 218 21.27 4.26 -0.57
C LEU A 218 21.04 4.06 0.94
N LEU A 219 20.02 4.72 1.52
CA LEU A 219 19.66 4.56 2.93
C LEU A 219 19.20 3.13 3.24
N MET A 220 18.41 2.51 2.36
CA MET A 220 18.00 1.11 2.54
C MET A 220 19.20 0.16 2.55
N ARG A 221 20.19 0.36 1.68
CA ARG A 221 21.43 -0.43 1.67
C ARG A 221 22.27 -0.25 2.94
N ALA A 222 22.22 0.93 3.55
CA ALA A 222 22.82 1.15 4.86
C ALA A 222 22.09 0.34 5.95
N LEU A 223 20.75 0.28 5.89
CA LEU A 223 19.93 -0.54 6.79
C LEU A 223 20.15 -2.04 6.58
N ASP A 224 20.42 -2.50 5.36
CA ASP A 224 20.80 -3.90 5.11
C ASP A 224 22.02 -4.31 5.96
N ARG A 225 23.04 -3.44 6.01
CA ARG A 225 24.25 -3.69 6.83
C ARG A 225 23.92 -3.76 8.32
N ALA A 226 23.06 -2.86 8.80
CA ALA A 226 22.63 -2.88 10.21
C ALA A 226 21.83 -4.14 10.55
N GLU A 227 20.91 -4.55 9.69
CA GLU A 227 20.09 -5.74 9.89
C GLU A 227 20.94 -7.02 9.95
N LEU A 228 21.94 -7.14 9.07
CA LEU A 228 22.89 -8.26 9.09
C LEU A 228 23.69 -8.34 10.40
N ARG A 229 23.91 -7.22 11.08
CA ARG A 229 24.61 -7.16 12.37
C ARG A 229 23.70 -7.42 13.56
N LEU A 230 22.40 -7.14 13.43
CA LEU A 230 21.38 -7.46 14.44
C LEU A 230 21.03 -8.96 14.44
N ALA A 231 21.12 -9.63 13.30
CA ALA A 231 20.84 -11.05 13.21
C ALA A 231 21.75 -11.83 14.20
N PRO A 232 21.19 -12.76 15.00
CA PRO A 232 22.00 -13.55 15.91
C PRO A 232 23.05 -14.31 15.09
N LYS A 233 24.34 -14.08 15.39
CA LYS A 233 25.44 -14.89 14.83
C LYS A 233 25.02 -16.35 15.02
N GLN A 234 24.80 -17.08 13.93
CA GLN A 234 24.47 -18.50 14.01
C GLN A 234 25.53 -19.17 14.87
N SER A 235 25.16 -19.51 16.11
CA SER A 235 26.02 -20.31 16.96
C SER A 235 26.13 -21.64 16.24
N LYS A 236 27.32 -21.96 15.72
CA LYS A 236 27.62 -23.32 15.29
C LYS A 236 27.26 -24.23 16.47
N LEU A 237 26.14 -24.94 16.38
CA LEU A 237 25.77 -25.94 17.38
C LEU A 237 26.98 -26.86 17.54
N PRO A 238 27.51 -27.05 18.76
CA PRO A 238 28.56 -28.04 18.95
C PRO A 238 27.97 -29.38 18.50
N LYS A 239 28.65 -30.04 17.55
CA LYS A 239 28.29 -31.40 17.12
C LYS A 239 28.27 -32.28 18.36
N GLN A 240 27.09 -32.54 18.91
CA GLN A 240 26.90 -33.45 20.02
C GLN A 240 27.33 -34.83 19.52
N LYS A 241 28.49 -35.32 19.97
CA LYS A 241 28.89 -36.70 19.74
C LYS A 241 27.83 -37.58 20.40
N LEU A 242 27.16 -38.42 19.61
CA LEU A 242 26.26 -39.44 20.14
C LEU A 242 27.04 -40.32 21.14
N PRO A 243 26.45 -40.65 22.30
CA PRO A 243 27.06 -41.59 23.22
C PRO A 243 27.14 -42.99 22.58
N PRO A 244 28.27 -43.70 22.73
CA PRO A 244 28.39 -45.05 22.20
C PRO A 244 27.61 -46.03 23.08
N GLY A 245 26.73 -46.81 22.45
CA GLY A 245 26.31 -48.10 22.98
C GLY A 245 24.90 -48.15 23.54
N ILE A 246 23.94 -48.52 22.69
CA ILE A 246 22.94 -49.55 23.01
C ILE A 246 22.69 -50.36 21.73
N GLY A 247 23.68 -51.15 21.34
CA GLY A 247 23.59 -52.17 20.29
C GLY A 247 23.80 -53.54 20.91
N GLY A 248 22.92 -53.92 21.84
CA GLY A 248 22.94 -55.24 22.47
C GLY A 248 22.33 -56.27 21.54
N ALA A 249 23.19 -57.09 20.92
CA ALA A 249 22.81 -58.26 20.16
C ALA A 249 22.05 -59.27 21.05
N VAL A 250 20.88 -59.72 20.62
CA VAL A 250 20.23 -60.92 21.18
C VAL A 250 20.40 -62.06 20.18
N SER A 251 21.44 -62.86 20.42
CA SER A 251 21.60 -64.19 19.84
C SER A 251 20.59 -65.14 20.49
N ARG A 252 19.59 -65.61 19.75
CA ARG A 252 18.78 -66.77 20.15
C ARG A 252 19.50 -68.04 19.67
N SER A 253 20.18 -68.71 20.59
CA SER A 253 20.60 -70.09 20.44
C SER A 253 19.40 -71.01 20.71
N GLY A 254 18.87 -71.64 19.67
CA GLY A 254 17.99 -72.79 19.80
C GLY A 254 18.80 -74.09 19.74
N LYS A 255 18.58 -74.99 20.70
CA LYS A 255 18.72 -76.46 20.62
C LYS A 255 18.37 -77.08 21.99
N PRO A 256 18.08 -78.39 22.07
CA PRO A 256 17.98 -79.40 21.00
C PRO A 256 16.54 -79.68 20.53
#